data_AF-A0A183L591-F1
#
_entry.id   AF-A0A183L591-F1
#
_cell.length_a   1.000
_cell.length_b   1.000
_cell.length_c   1.000
_cell.angle_alpha   90.00
_cell.angle_beta   90.00
_cell.angle_gamma   90.00
#
_symmetry.space_group_name_H-M   'P 1'
#
loop_
_entity.id
_entity.type
_entity.pdbx_description
1 polymer ?
#
loop_
_entity_poly.entity_id
_entity_poly.type
_entity_poly.pdbx_seq_one_letter_code
_entity_poly.pdbx_strand_id
1 'polypeptide(L)'
;VTVQQNAATEVRNKVQVVKDKAQAIVDDIDREKVLAEAKLEAAKPALQEAEDALNTIKPGDIATVRRLGKPPHLIMRIMDCVLLLFQRHLEPYQPDPERTCPKPNWSESLKLMTNTGFLSMLMSFPKDTINGETVELLEPYLNMEDYTLEVGKKVCGNVAGLLSWTKAMAYFYTINKDVLPMKDNLIKQEARLAKAMLDLNDAQAILDEKELELAKVQAVYEEALRKKNTLLEDAELCRRKMTAASKLIGSLGDEQTRWTEQSQAFKENVEWYV
;
A
#
# COMPACT_ATOMS: atom_id res chain seq x y z
N VAL A 1 -11.37 -13.44 36.98
CA VAL A 1 -12.25 -12.70 36.05
C VAL A 1 -11.77 -11.27 35.83
N THR A 2 -11.98 -10.33 36.76
CA THR A 2 -11.65 -8.89 36.56
C THR A 2 -10.19 -8.63 36.16
N VAL A 3 -9.23 -9.30 36.80
CA VAL A 3 -7.79 -9.17 36.45
C VAL A 3 -7.50 -9.65 35.02
N GLN A 4 -8.06 -10.79 34.62
CA GLN A 4 -7.86 -11.35 33.27
C GLN A 4 -8.60 -10.53 32.20
N GLN A 5 -9.74 -9.96 32.55
CA GLN A 5 -10.51 -9.10 31.66
C GLN A 5 -9.78 -7.79 31.38
N ASN A 6 -9.13 -7.22 32.40
CA ASN A 6 -8.24 -6.06 32.22
C ASN A 6 -7.03 -6.42 31.35
N ALA A 7 -6.39 -7.58 31.57
CA ALA A 7 -5.26 -8.04 30.78
C ALA A 7 -5.63 -8.26 29.30
N ALA A 8 -6.77 -8.91 29.01
CA ALA A 8 -7.26 -9.10 27.65
C ALA A 8 -7.59 -7.76 26.96
N THR A 9 -8.14 -6.80 27.70
CA THR A 9 -8.43 -5.44 27.18
C THR A 9 -7.14 -4.69 26.85
N GLU A 10 -6.11 -4.79 27.69
CA GLU A 10 -4.80 -4.17 27.43
C GLU A 10 -4.15 -4.77 26.17
N VAL A 11 -4.17 -6.09 26.01
CA VAL A 11 -3.65 -6.77 24.81
C VAL A 11 -4.44 -6.37 23.58
N ARG A 12 -5.78 -6.31 23.65
CA ARG A 12 -6.63 -5.84 22.55
C ARG A 12 -6.25 -4.43 22.09
N ASN A 13 -6.04 -3.51 23.03
CA ASN A 13 -5.61 -2.16 22.71
C ASN A 13 -4.23 -2.14 22.03
N LYS A 14 -3.29 -3.00 22.47
CA LYS A 14 -1.98 -3.15 21.81
C LYS A 14 -2.12 -3.67 20.37
N VAL A 15 -2.95 -4.70 20.14
CA VAL A 15 -3.23 -5.21 18.79
C VAL A 15 -3.83 -4.11 17.90
N GLN A 16 -4.77 -3.33 18.41
CA GLN A 16 -5.36 -2.23 17.66
C GLN A 16 -4.30 -1.21 17.22
N VAL A 17 -3.38 -0.83 18.10
CA VAL A 17 -2.27 0.07 17.76
C VAL A 17 -1.36 -0.52 16.67
N VAL A 18 -1.08 -1.82 16.71
CA VAL A 18 -0.28 -2.49 15.67
C VAL A 18 -1.03 -2.53 14.34
N LYS A 19 -2.34 -2.79 14.38
CA LYS A 19 -3.22 -2.76 13.20
C LYS A 19 -3.26 -1.38 12.56
N ASP A 20 -3.43 -0.32 13.36
CA ASP A 20 -3.47 1.06 12.86
C ASP A 20 -2.14 1.45 12.21
N LYS A 21 -1.01 1.01 12.77
CA LYS A 21 0.32 1.21 12.16
C LYS A 21 0.45 0.47 10.83
N ALA A 22 0.01 -0.78 10.76
CA ALA A 22 0.05 -1.55 9.51
C ALA A 22 -0.84 -0.90 8.45
N GLN A 23 -2.03 -0.43 8.83
CA GLN A 23 -2.96 0.27 7.93
C GLN A 23 -2.35 1.58 7.41
N ALA A 24 -1.71 2.38 8.27
CA ALA A 24 -1.04 3.61 7.84
C ALA A 24 0.05 3.33 6.79
N ILE A 25 0.80 2.23 6.94
CA ILE A 25 1.82 1.82 5.96
C ILE A 25 1.15 1.43 4.63
N VAL A 26 0.01 0.72 4.66
CA VAL A 26 -0.76 0.37 3.45
C VAL A 26 -1.23 1.64 2.74
N ASP A 27 -1.84 2.57 3.47
CA ASP A 27 -2.38 3.81 2.90
C ASP A 27 -1.28 4.67 2.25
N ASP A 28 -0.10 4.71 2.85
CA ASP A 28 1.05 5.42 2.29
C ASP A 28 1.62 4.71 1.05
N ILE A 29 1.69 3.38 1.05
CA ILE A 29 2.09 2.58 -0.13
C ILE A 29 1.13 2.84 -1.28
N ASP A 30 -0.18 2.80 -1.03
CA ASP A 30 -1.19 3.00 -2.07
C ASP A 30 -1.11 4.41 -2.66
N ARG A 31 -0.93 5.43 -1.82
CA ARG A 31 -0.72 6.82 -2.28
C ARG A 31 0.53 6.93 -3.16
N GLU A 32 1.63 6.32 -2.75
CA GLU A 32 2.89 6.39 -3.49
C GLU A 32 2.84 5.59 -4.80
N LYS A 33 2.15 4.44 -4.82
CA LYS A 33 1.87 3.67 -6.03
C LYS A 33 1.09 4.50 -7.04
N VAL A 34 -0.02 5.10 -6.62
CA VAL A 34 -0.84 5.95 -7.49
C VAL A 34 -0.03 7.12 -8.05
N LEU A 35 0.81 7.76 -7.24
CA LEU A 35 1.65 8.86 -7.70
C LEU A 35 2.72 8.40 -8.70
N ALA A 36 3.39 7.27 -8.44
CA ALA A 36 4.40 6.72 -9.32
C ALA A 36 3.81 6.28 -10.68
N GLU A 37 2.64 5.63 -10.65
CA GLU A 37 1.89 5.25 -11.85
C GLU A 37 1.42 6.47 -12.63
N ALA A 38 0.83 7.47 -11.97
CA ALA A 38 0.39 8.70 -12.63
C ALA A 38 1.53 9.43 -13.35
N LYS A 39 2.72 9.50 -12.71
CA LYS A 39 3.91 10.07 -13.36
C LYS A 39 4.33 9.27 -14.57
N LEU A 40 4.35 7.94 -14.48
CA LEU A 40 4.72 7.07 -15.59
C LEU A 40 3.72 7.17 -16.75
N GLU A 41 2.42 7.20 -16.45
CA GLU A 41 1.36 7.41 -17.44
C GLU A 41 1.49 8.75 -18.16
N ALA A 42 1.98 9.80 -17.49
CA ALA A 42 2.18 11.10 -18.14
C ALA A 42 3.24 11.08 -19.25
N ALA A 43 4.18 10.12 -19.23
CA ALA A 43 5.21 9.96 -20.28
C ALA A 43 4.77 9.08 -21.45
N LYS A 44 3.80 8.17 -21.26
CA LYS A 44 3.39 7.20 -22.28
C LYS A 44 2.81 7.84 -23.55
N PRO A 45 1.93 8.86 -23.49
CA PRO A 45 1.40 9.49 -24.69
C PRO A 45 2.49 10.11 -25.56
N ALA A 46 3.44 10.82 -24.94
CA ALA A 46 4.55 11.45 -25.66
C ALA A 46 5.46 10.41 -26.33
N LEU A 47 5.71 9.28 -25.66
CA LEU A 47 6.45 8.16 -26.24
C LEU A 47 5.70 7.50 -27.40
N GLN A 48 4.39 7.25 -27.25
CA GLN A 48 3.58 6.63 -28.29
C GLN A 48 3.51 7.52 -29.53
N GLU A 49 3.29 8.82 -29.35
CA GLU A 49 3.28 9.79 -30.45
C GLU A 49 4.63 9.82 -31.19
N ALA A 50 5.73 9.75 -30.45
CA ALA A 50 7.06 9.65 -31.03
C ALA A 50 7.28 8.34 -31.82
N GLU A 51 6.87 7.19 -31.27
CA GLU A 51 6.97 5.89 -31.94
C GLU A 51 6.08 5.82 -33.19
N ASP A 52 4.87 6.36 -33.12
CA ASP A 52 3.97 6.47 -34.27
C ASP A 52 4.57 7.38 -35.34
N ALA A 53 5.15 8.52 -34.95
CA ALA A 53 5.83 9.42 -35.87
C ALA A 53 7.04 8.72 -36.54
N LEU A 54 7.82 7.93 -35.80
CA LEU A 54 8.90 7.11 -36.37
C LEU A 54 8.37 6.08 -37.37
N ASN A 55 7.22 5.44 -37.10
CA ASN A 55 6.62 4.43 -37.98
C ASN A 55 6.19 5.02 -39.32
N THR A 56 5.92 6.33 -39.39
CA THR A 56 5.63 7.01 -40.65
C THR A 56 6.86 7.22 -41.54
N ILE A 57 8.08 7.17 -40.96
CA ILE A 57 9.34 7.42 -41.68
C ILE A 57 9.70 6.20 -42.50
N LYS A 58 9.81 6.37 -43.83
CA LYS A 58 10.23 5.29 -44.73
C LYS A 58 11.74 5.31 -44.93
N PRO A 59 12.37 4.15 -45.23
CA PRO A 59 13.79 4.11 -45.59
C PRO A 59 14.17 5.04 -46.75
N GLY A 60 13.23 5.28 -47.69
CA GLY A 60 13.42 6.23 -48.79
C GLY A 60 13.52 7.70 -48.35
N ASP A 61 12.87 8.07 -47.25
CA ASP A 61 12.95 9.42 -46.68
C ASP A 61 14.35 9.65 -46.09
N ILE A 62 14.87 8.67 -45.34
CA ILE A 62 16.24 8.70 -44.80
C ILE A 62 17.27 8.72 -45.94
N ALA A 63 17.06 7.93 -47.00
CA ALA A 63 17.95 7.95 -48.18
C ALA A 63 17.99 9.32 -48.87
N THR A 64 16.89 10.07 -48.84
CA THR A 64 16.83 11.43 -49.40
C THR A 64 17.60 12.42 -48.54
N VAL A 65 17.46 12.34 -47.22
CA VAL A 65 18.26 13.15 -46.27
C VAL A 65 19.76 12.87 -46.41
N ARG A 66 20.17 11.62 -46.60
CA ARG A 66 21.57 11.23 -46.83
C ARG A 66 22.18 11.84 -48.11
N ARG A 67 21.37 12.11 -49.13
CA ARG A 67 21.82 12.68 -50.41
C ARG A 67 21.91 14.22 -50.39
N LEU A 68 21.47 14.87 -49.32
CA LEU A 68 21.60 16.32 -49.18
C LEU A 68 23.09 16.67 -49.04
N GLY A 69 23.65 17.36 -50.03
CA GLY A 69 25.05 17.82 -49.99
C GLY A 69 25.29 18.88 -48.90
N LYS A 70 24.29 19.73 -48.64
CA LYS A 70 24.24 20.67 -47.51
C LYS A 70 22.86 20.57 -46.84
N PRO A 71 22.70 19.72 -45.82
CA PRO A 71 21.43 19.63 -45.09
C PRO A 71 21.08 20.95 -44.40
N PRO A 72 19.80 21.31 -44.30
CA PRO A 72 19.35 22.34 -43.37
C PRO A 72 19.86 22.10 -41.94
N HIS A 73 20.31 23.17 -41.26
CA HIS A 73 20.86 23.09 -39.90
C HIS A 73 19.92 22.42 -38.89
N LEU A 74 18.60 22.57 -39.05
CA LEU A 74 17.63 21.90 -38.19
C LEU A 74 17.76 20.37 -38.29
N ILE A 75 17.94 19.82 -39.49
CA ILE A 75 18.15 18.37 -39.69
C ILE A 75 19.45 17.94 -39.03
N MET A 76 20.52 18.74 -39.20
CA MET A 76 21.81 18.41 -38.61
C MET A 76 21.73 18.36 -37.07
N ARG A 77 21.05 19.32 -36.44
CA ARG A 77 20.83 19.34 -34.98
C ARG A 77 19.97 18.19 -34.50
N ILE A 78 18.91 17.83 -35.23
CA ILE A 78 18.10 16.64 -34.91
C ILE A 78 19.01 15.40 -34.92
N MET A 79 19.89 15.28 -35.90
CA MET A 79 20.81 14.14 -35.98
C MET A 79 21.90 14.15 -34.91
N ASP A 80 22.41 15.31 -34.51
CA ASP A 80 23.32 15.41 -33.35
C ASP A 80 22.61 14.96 -32.07
N CYS A 81 21.33 15.31 -31.89
CA CYS A 81 20.53 14.82 -30.77
C CYS A 81 20.38 13.29 -30.80
N VAL A 82 20.18 12.72 -31.98
CA VAL A 82 20.15 11.25 -32.15
C VAL A 82 21.51 10.65 -31.82
N LEU A 83 22.63 11.24 -32.26
CA LEU A 83 23.98 10.77 -31.91
C LEU A 83 24.24 10.81 -30.39
N LEU A 84 23.81 11.89 -29.72
CA LEU A 84 23.88 12.02 -28.26
C LEU A 84 23.13 10.89 -27.56
N LEU A 85 21.88 10.62 -27.97
CA LEU A 85 21.06 9.55 -27.40
C LEU A 85 21.70 8.16 -27.59
N PHE A 86 22.32 7.91 -28.75
CA PHE A 86 23.07 6.68 -28.99
C PHE A 86 24.49 6.66 -28.39
N GLN A 87 24.88 7.70 -27.63
CA GLN A 87 26.21 7.87 -27.03
C GLN A 87 27.34 7.65 -28.05
N ARG A 88 27.14 8.15 -29.27
CA ARG A 88 28.13 8.08 -30.34
C ARG A 88 29.12 9.23 -30.23
N HIS A 89 30.29 9.06 -30.83
CA HIS A 89 31.33 10.07 -30.84
C HIS A 89 30.81 11.38 -31.46
N LEU A 90 30.96 12.47 -30.72
CA LEU A 90 30.76 13.83 -31.23
C LEU A 90 32.12 14.53 -31.23
N GLU A 91 32.34 15.36 -32.25
CA GLU A 91 33.51 16.22 -32.22
C GLU A 91 33.39 17.19 -31.04
N PRO A 92 34.52 17.55 -30.39
CA PRO A 92 34.52 18.57 -29.34
C PRO A 92 33.82 19.85 -29.80
N TYR A 93 33.12 20.52 -28.87
CA TYR A 93 32.36 21.73 -29.16
C TYR A 93 33.19 22.74 -29.96
N GLN A 94 32.72 23.06 -31.16
CA GLN A 94 33.21 24.17 -31.97
C GLN A 94 32.04 25.11 -32.20
N PRO A 95 32.14 26.42 -31.86
CA PRO A 95 31.09 27.37 -32.15
C PRO A 95 30.92 27.48 -33.68
N ASP A 96 29.68 27.38 -34.16
CA ASP A 96 29.37 27.61 -35.56
C ASP A 96 29.61 29.09 -35.90
N PRO A 97 30.41 29.42 -36.94
CA PRO A 97 30.66 30.81 -37.34
C PRO A 97 29.40 31.55 -37.78
N GLU A 98 28.34 30.85 -38.19
CA GLU A 98 27.14 31.44 -38.79
C GLU A 98 25.95 31.49 -37.81
N ARG A 99 25.97 30.73 -36.71
CA ARG A 99 24.83 30.62 -35.77
C ARG A 99 25.26 30.34 -34.33
N THR A 100 24.40 30.70 -33.38
CA THR A 100 24.55 30.34 -31.96
C THR A 100 24.21 28.87 -31.69
N CYS A 101 24.89 27.94 -32.36
CA CYS A 101 24.78 26.50 -32.10
C CYS A 101 26.15 25.80 -32.21
N PRO A 102 26.32 24.64 -31.56
CA PRO A 102 27.48 23.78 -31.82
C PRO A 102 27.54 23.41 -33.30
N LYS A 103 28.76 23.40 -33.87
CA LYS A 103 29.00 22.91 -35.23
C LYS A 103 28.52 21.46 -35.34
N PRO A 104 27.57 21.16 -36.23
CA PRO A 104 27.02 19.81 -36.30
C PRO A 104 27.99 18.76 -36.80
N ASN A 105 27.95 17.54 -36.23
CA ASN A 105 28.77 16.42 -36.69
C ASN A 105 28.02 15.61 -37.76
N TRP A 106 27.92 16.20 -38.94
CA TRP A 106 27.21 15.57 -40.06
C TRP A 106 27.88 14.29 -40.56
N SER A 107 29.21 14.18 -40.47
CA SER A 107 29.96 13.00 -40.91
C SER A 107 29.56 11.75 -40.12
N GLU A 108 29.50 11.85 -38.79
CA GLU A 108 29.04 10.75 -37.93
C GLU A 108 27.55 10.47 -38.09
N SER A 109 26.74 11.52 -38.27
CA SER A 109 25.30 11.39 -38.56
C SER A 109 25.05 10.58 -39.84
N LEU A 110 25.82 10.84 -40.90
CA LEU A 110 25.76 10.09 -42.16
C LEU A 110 26.16 8.62 -41.98
N LYS A 111 27.18 8.33 -41.18
CA LYS A 111 27.58 6.95 -40.88
C LYS A 111 26.44 6.20 -40.18
N LEU A 112 25.81 6.83 -39.19
CA LEU A 112 24.68 6.22 -38.46
C LEU A 112 23.48 5.97 -39.38
N MET A 113 23.08 6.94 -40.20
CA MET A 113 21.95 6.78 -41.14
C MET A 113 22.24 5.82 -42.29
N THR A 114 23.50 5.55 -42.61
CA THR A 114 23.87 4.58 -43.65
C THR A 114 23.65 3.13 -43.20
N ASN A 115 23.56 2.88 -41.90
CA ASN A 115 23.19 1.59 -41.38
C ASN A 115 21.76 1.23 -41.80
N THR A 116 21.60 0.08 -42.48
CA THR A 116 20.30 -0.41 -42.95
C THR A 116 19.32 -0.68 -41.80
N GLY A 117 19.82 -0.93 -40.60
CA GLY A 117 19.03 -1.11 -39.38
C GLY A 117 18.74 0.18 -38.61
N PHE A 118 19.05 1.37 -39.12
CA PHE A 118 18.91 2.64 -38.38
C PHE A 118 17.48 2.85 -37.81
N LEU A 119 16.44 2.70 -38.63
CA LEU A 119 15.06 2.85 -38.15
C LEU A 119 14.69 1.78 -37.11
N SER A 120 15.16 0.54 -37.29
CA SER A 120 14.96 -0.52 -36.29
C SER A 120 15.65 -0.20 -34.97
N MET A 121 16.85 0.39 -35.01
CA MET A 121 17.58 0.82 -33.82
C MET A 121 16.86 1.92 -33.05
N LEU A 122 16.18 2.84 -33.74
CA LEU A 122 15.36 3.88 -33.10
C LEU A 122 14.14 3.28 -32.40
N MET A 123 13.48 2.30 -33.03
CA MET A 123 12.32 1.62 -32.46
C MET A 123 12.68 0.76 -31.24
N SER A 124 13.82 0.07 -31.31
CA SER A 124 14.32 -0.78 -30.22
C SER A 124 15.31 -0.05 -29.29
N PHE A 125 15.26 1.28 -29.25
CA PHE A 125 16.22 2.06 -28.47
C PHE A 125 16.05 1.76 -26.98
N PRO A 126 17.13 1.40 -26.25
CA PRO A 126 17.04 1.08 -24.84
C PRO A 126 16.88 2.37 -24.01
N LYS A 127 15.64 2.78 -23.77
CA LYS A 127 15.29 4.06 -23.10
C LYS A 127 15.95 4.23 -21.73
N ASP A 128 16.26 3.14 -21.04
CA ASP A 128 16.91 3.14 -19.72
C ASP A 128 18.41 3.46 -19.76
N THR A 129 19.05 3.48 -20.95
CA THR A 129 20.47 3.87 -21.07
C THR A 129 20.68 5.38 -21.09
N ILE A 130 19.61 6.17 -21.18
CA ILE A 130 19.69 7.63 -21.14
C ILE A 130 20.14 8.05 -19.74
N ASN A 131 21.21 8.83 -19.67
CA ASN A 131 21.74 9.36 -18.42
C ASN A 131 21.54 10.90 -18.34
N GLY A 132 21.78 11.46 -17.15
CA GLY A 132 21.58 12.89 -16.89
C GLY A 132 22.44 13.76 -17.78
N GLU A 133 23.71 13.39 -17.95
CA GLU A 133 24.67 14.10 -18.80
C GLU A 133 24.18 14.17 -20.26
N THR A 134 23.60 13.10 -20.78
CA THR A 134 23.06 13.06 -22.15
C THR A 134 21.90 14.03 -22.31
N VAL A 135 20.99 14.11 -21.32
CA VAL A 135 19.87 15.05 -21.36
C VAL A 135 20.32 16.50 -21.18
N GLU A 136 21.28 16.76 -20.30
CA GLU A 136 21.90 18.09 -20.15
C GLU A 136 22.58 18.53 -21.45
N LEU A 137 23.25 17.62 -22.16
CA LEU A 137 23.84 17.90 -23.48
C LEU A 137 22.79 18.14 -24.57
N LEU A 138 21.60 17.53 -24.46
CA LEU A 138 20.50 17.71 -25.40
C LEU A 138 19.76 19.03 -25.19
N GLU A 139 19.64 19.50 -23.95
CA GLU A 139 18.82 20.65 -23.56
C GLU A 139 19.08 21.93 -24.40
N PRO A 140 20.33 22.33 -24.69
CA PRO A 140 20.61 23.48 -25.56
C PRO A 140 20.07 23.35 -26.98
N TYR A 141 19.96 22.13 -27.52
CA TYR A 141 19.40 21.89 -28.84
C TYR A 141 17.87 21.91 -28.80
N LEU A 142 17.27 21.29 -27.77
CA LEU A 142 15.82 21.12 -27.64
C LEU A 142 15.09 22.43 -27.31
N ASN A 143 15.76 23.36 -26.61
CA ASN A 143 15.23 24.66 -26.18
C ASN A 143 15.30 25.75 -27.26
N MET A 144 15.85 25.45 -28.44
CA MET A 144 15.88 26.40 -29.56
C MET A 144 14.48 26.64 -30.13
N GLU A 145 14.15 27.90 -30.45
CA GLU A 145 12.82 28.31 -30.92
C GLU A 145 12.37 27.59 -32.20
N ASP A 146 13.33 27.25 -33.07
CA ASP A 146 13.08 26.55 -34.33
C ASP A 146 13.02 25.02 -34.20
N TYR A 147 13.23 24.47 -33.00
CA TYR A 147 13.15 23.04 -32.70
C TYR A 147 11.69 22.63 -32.42
N THR A 148 10.80 22.84 -33.38
CA THR A 148 9.37 22.49 -33.25
C THR A 148 8.92 21.59 -34.40
N LEU A 149 7.89 20.77 -34.16
CA LEU A 149 7.39 19.83 -35.18
C LEU A 149 6.89 20.57 -36.43
N GLU A 150 6.30 21.77 -36.28
CA GLU A 150 5.83 22.58 -37.40
C GLU A 150 6.97 23.05 -38.31
N VAL A 151 8.04 23.58 -37.72
CA VAL A 151 9.24 23.99 -38.47
C VAL A 151 9.93 22.77 -39.08
N GLY A 152 10.03 21.67 -38.33
CA GLY A 152 10.55 20.39 -38.81
C GLY A 152 9.82 19.87 -40.04
N LYS A 153 8.48 19.88 -40.05
CA LYS A 153 7.66 19.46 -41.19
C LYS A 153 7.89 20.36 -42.42
N LYS A 154 8.02 21.68 -42.24
CA LYS A 154 8.31 22.63 -43.33
C LYS A 154 9.69 22.40 -43.95
N VAL A 155 10.69 22.06 -43.13
CA VAL A 155 12.08 21.92 -43.57
C VAL A 155 12.39 20.53 -44.13
N CYS A 156 11.82 19.47 -43.54
CA CYS A 156 12.26 18.09 -43.76
C CYS A 156 11.11 17.05 -43.80
N GLY A 157 9.86 17.48 -43.99
CA GLY A 157 8.72 16.59 -44.25
C GLY A 157 8.63 15.40 -43.29
N ASN A 158 8.67 14.19 -43.83
CA ASN A 158 8.50 12.92 -43.11
C ASN A 158 9.54 12.71 -41.99
N VAL A 159 10.73 13.31 -42.07
CA VAL A 159 11.81 13.11 -41.07
C VAL A 159 11.60 14.00 -39.83
N ALA A 160 10.60 14.88 -39.84
CA ALA A 160 10.19 15.65 -38.66
C ALA A 160 9.78 14.75 -37.47
N GLY A 161 9.44 13.47 -37.71
CA GLY A 161 9.20 12.50 -36.63
C GLY A 161 10.40 12.26 -35.72
N LEU A 162 11.64 12.36 -36.24
CA LEU A 162 12.86 12.24 -35.43
C LEU A 162 12.96 13.36 -34.39
N LEU A 163 12.47 14.56 -34.72
CA LEU A 163 12.44 15.70 -33.80
C LEU A 163 11.53 15.39 -32.60
N SER A 164 10.31 14.90 -32.86
CA SER A 164 9.38 14.53 -31.78
C SER A 164 9.96 13.39 -30.93
N TRP A 165 10.60 12.42 -31.57
CA TRP A 165 11.24 11.29 -30.89
C TRP A 165 12.34 11.70 -29.91
N THR A 166 13.29 12.55 -30.33
CA THR A 166 14.36 13.03 -29.43
C THR A 166 13.80 13.79 -28.22
N LYS A 167 12.76 14.62 -28.42
CA LYS A 167 12.04 15.31 -27.33
C LYS A 167 11.37 14.33 -26.38
N ALA A 168 10.67 13.33 -26.91
CA ALA A 168 10.00 12.31 -26.11
C ALA A 168 11.00 11.47 -25.29
N MET A 169 12.18 11.16 -25.84
CA MET A 169 13.24 10.46 -25.09
C MET A 169 13.77 11.29 -23.91
N ALA A 170 14.05 12.58 -24.13
CA ALA A 170 14.48 13.49 -23.06
C ALA A 170 13.39 13.65 -21.98
N TYR A 171 12.14 13.84 -22.40
CA TYR A 171 10.99 13.93 -21.48
C TYR A 171 10.80 12.63 -20.68
N PHE A 172 10.88 11.47 -21.33
CA PHE A 172 10.81 10.18 -20.66
C PHE A 172 11.90 10.05 -19.59
N TYR A 173 13.13 10.44 -19.87
CA TYR A 173 14.20 10.43 -18.86
C TYR A 173 13.86 11.33 -17.66
N THR A 174 13.34 12.55 -17.88
CA THR A 174 12.98 13.44 -16.77
C THR A 174 11.93 12.83 -15.84
N ILE A 175 10.95 12.12 -16.41
CA ILE A 175 9.94 11.40 -15.63
C ILE A 175 10.54 10.16 -14.97
N ASN A 176 11.34 9.37 -15.69
CA ASN A 176 11.92 8.13 -15.16
C ASN A 176 12.89 8.41 -14.00
N LYS A 177 13.65 9.52 -14.08
CA LYS A 177 14.52 10.02 -13.00
C LYS A 177 13.75 10.22 -11.69
N ASP A 178 12.51 10.69 -11.77
CA ASP A 178 11.62 10.86 -10.62
C ASP A 178 10.97 9.55 -10.17
N VAL A 179 10.61 8.67 -11.11
CA VAL A 179 9.88 7.42 -10.83
C VAL A 179 10.78 6.33 -10.25
N LEU A 180 12.05 6.25 -10.67
CA LEU A 180 13.02 5.26 -10.15
C LEU A 180 13.17 5.29 -8.62
N PRO A 181 13.44 6.44 -7.96
CA PRO A 181 13.54 6.47 -6.50
C PRO A 181 12.21 6.14 -5.81
N MET A 182 11.07 6.45 -6.44
CA MET A 182 9.76 6.06 -5.91
C MET A 182 9.57 4.54 -5.95
N LYS A 183 9.98 3.87 -7.03
CA LYS A 183 9.97 2.39 -7.10
C LYS A 183 10.86 1.77 -6.02
N ASP A 184 12.06 2.32 -5.81
CA ASP A 184 12.96 1.85 -4.76
C ASP A 184 12.37 2.07 -3.35
N ASN A 185 11.67 3.19 -3.15
CA ASN A 185 10.99 3.46 -1.89
C ASN A 185 9.81 2.51 -1.68
N LEU A 186 9.01 2.24 -2.71
CA LEU A 186 7.92 1.25 -2.66
C LEU A 186 8.42 -0.12 -2.24
N ILE A 187 9.53 -0.61 -2.78
CA ILE A 187 10.14 -1.89 -2.37
C ILE A 187 10.49 -1.88 -0.87
N LYS A 188 11.05 -0.77 -0.36
CA LYS A 188 11.38 -0.62 1.07
C LYS A 188 10.12 -0.59 1.94
N GLN A 189 9.05 0.07 1.48
CA GLN A 189 7.79 0.14 2.20
C GLN A 189 7.06 -1.21 2.20
N GLU A 190 7.07 -1.95 1.08
CA GLU A 190 6.52 -3.31 1.01
C GLU A 190 7.26 -4.26 1.97
N ALA A 191 8.58 -4.16 2.07
CA ALA A 191 9.35 -4.90 3.08
C ALA A 191 8.98 -4.52 4.52
N ARG A 192 8.72 -3.22 4.79
CA ARG A 192 8.23 -2.76 6.10
C ARG A 192 6.82 -3.27 6.40
N LEU A 193 5.93 -3.27 5.40
CA LEU A 193 4.58 -3.81 5.52
C LEU A 193 4.61 -5.29 5.85
N ALA A 194 5.43 -6.08 5.15
CA ALA A 194 5.59 -7.50 5.42
C ALA A 194 5.99 -7.76 6.88
N LYS A 195 6.93 -6.97 7.41
CA LYS A 195 7.31 -7.04 8.83
C LYS A 195 6.16 -6.64 9.75
N ALA A 196 5.48 -5.53 9.47
CA ALA A 196 4.35 -5.06 10.28
C ALA A 196 3.18 -6.06 10.30
N MET A 197 2.93 -6.75 9.20
CA MET A 197 1.94 -7.83 9.13
C MET A 197 2.34 -9.04 9.96
N LEU A 198 3.64 -9.38 10.01
CA LEU A 198 4.14 -10.44 10.88
C LEU A 198 3.94 -10.07 12.36
N ASP A 199 4.34 -8.86 12.75
CA ASP A 199 4.15 -8.35 14.12
C ASP A 199 2.65 -8.31 14.49
N LEU A 200 1.77 -7.95 13.55
CA LEU A 200 0.31 -7.98 13.74
C LEU A 200 -0.20 -9.40 13.97
N ASN A 201 0.26 -10.36 13.18
CA ASN A 201 -0.15 -11.75 13.30
C ASN A 201 0.28 -12.35 14.66
N ASP A 202 1.50 -12.05 15.11
CA ASP A 202 1.99 -12.48 16.42
C ASP A 202 1.17 -11.84 17.56
N ALA A 203 0.88 -10.55 17.45
CA ALA A 203 0.06 -9.84 18.44
C ALA A 203 -1.38 -10.38 18.48
N GLN A 204 -1.96 -10.72 17.32
CA GLN A 204 -3.29 -11.32 17.22
C GLN A 204 -3.31 -12.71 17.87
N ALA A 205 -2.29 -13.54 17.64
CA ALA A 205 -2.18 -14.85 18.28
C ALA A 205 -2.16 -14.75 19.82
N ILE A 206 -1.45 -13.76 20.38
CA ILE A 206 -1.43 -13.50 21.82
C ILE A 206 -2.82 -13.06 22.32
N LEU A 207 -3.52 -12.23 21.56
CA LEU A 207 -4.88 -11.82 21.91
C LEU A 207 -5.83 -13.01 21.95
N ASP A 208 -5.79 -13.87 20.94
CA ASP A 208 -6.64 -15.06 20.85
C ASP A 208 -6.41 -16.01 22.04
N GLU A 209 -5.15 -16.19 22.46
CA GLU A 209 -4.81 -16.96 23.67
C GLU A 209 -5.42 -16.35 24.94
N LYS A 210 -5.31 -15.03 25.11
CA LYS A 210 -5.84 -14.34 26.30
C LYS A 210 -7.37 -14.32 26.33
N GLU A 211 -8.02 -14.19 25.18
CA GLU A 211 -9.48 -14.31 25.08
C GLU A 211 -9.95 -15.72 25.43
N LEU A 212 -9.21 -16.76 25.00
CA LEU A 212 -9.50 -18.14 25.37
C LEU A 212 -9.33 -18.39 26.89
N GLU A 213 -8.27 -17.88 27.50
CA GLU A 213 -8.07 -17.93 28.96
C GLU A 213 -9.21 -17.24 29.71
N LEU A 214 -9.61 -16.05 29.26
CA LEU A 214 -10.70 -15.29 29.85
C LEU A 214 -12.02 -16.07 29.76
N ALA A 215 -12.32 -16.66 28.60
CA ALA A 215 -13.53 -17.45 28.39
C ALA A 215 -13.60 -18.65 29.35
N LYS A 216 -12.48 -19.34 29.58
CA LYS A 216 -12.41 -20.45 30.54
C LYS A 216 -12.71 -19.99 31.96
N VAL A 217 -12.09 -18.90 32.43
CA VAL A 217 -12.32 -18.42 33.79
C VAL A 217 -13.72 -17.83 33.97
N GLN A 218 -14.26 -17.20 32.93
CA GLN A 218 -15.64 -16.72 32.92
C GLN A 218 -16.62 -17.88 33.10
N ALA A 219 -16.44 -18.99 32.39
CA ALA A 219 -17.28 -20.18 32.52
C ALA A 219 -17.23 -20.78 33.95
N VAL A 220 -16.04 -20.90 34.53
CA VAL A 220 -15.87 -21.39 35.92
C VAL A 220 -16.54 -20.44 36.93
N TYR A 221 -16.40 -19.13 36.72
CA TYR A 221 -17.02 -18.13 37.57
C TYR A 221 -18.55 -18.20 37.52
N GLU A 222 -19.13 -18.31 36.33
CA GLU A 222 -20.57 -18.44 36.14
C GLU A 222 -21.11 -19.73 36.77
N GLU A 223 -20.39 -20.84 36.65
CA GLU A 223 -20.76 -22.09 37.31
C GLU A 223 -20.72 -21.97 38.84
N ALA A 224 -19.68 -21.34 39.39
CA ALA A 224 -19.56 -21.09 40.82
C ALA A 224 -20.66 -20.17 41.34
N LEU A 225 -21.04 -19.14 40.56
CA LEU A 225 -22.12 -18.23 40.89
C LEU A 225 -23.47 -18.96 40.91
N ARG A 226 -23.71 -19.83 39.94
CA ARG A 226 -24.89 -20.70 39.90
C ARG A 226 -24.96 -21.58 41.14
N LYS A 227 -23.87 -22.28 41.48
CA LYS A 227 -23.80 -23.14 42.69
C LYS A 227 -24.05 -22.34 43.97
N LYS A 228 -23.46 -21.15 44.09
CA LYS A 228 -23.69 -20.26 45.23
C LYS A 228 -25.18 -19.91 45.35
N ASN A 229 -25.83 -19.52 44.25
CA ASN A 229 -27.24 -19.15 44.28
C ASN A 229 -28.14 -20.33 44.69
N THR A 230 -27.90 -21.52 44.14
CA THR A 230 -28.62 -22.74 44.54
C THR A 230 -28.44 -23.05 46.04
N LEU A 231 -27.21 -22.95 46.55
CA LEU A 231 -26.95 -23.17 47.98
C LEU A 231 -27.64 -22.13 48.88
N LEU A 232 -27.70 -20.87 48.44
CA LEU A 232 -28.43 -19.83 49.16
C LEU A 232 -29.94 -20.11 49.18
N GLU A 233 -30.51 -20.53 48.04
CA GLU A 233 -31.92 -20.94 47.94
C GLU A 233 -32.24 -22.14 48.84
N ASP A 234 -31.38 -23.16 48.83
CA ASP A 234 -31.52 -24.35 49.69
C ASP A 234 -31.40 -24.01 51.18
N ALA A 235 -30.45 -23.14 51.55
CA ALA A 235 -30.29 -22.66 52.92
C ALA A 235 -31.50 -21.85 53.39
N GLU A 236 -32.04 -20.98 52.53
CA GLU A 236 -33.26 -20.22 52.78
C GLU A 236 -34.46 -21.15 52.99
N LEU A 237 -34.60 -22.18 52.15
CA LEU A 237 -35.65 -23.19 52.28
C LEU A 237 -35.51 -24.00 53.58
N CYS A 238 -34.30 -24.44 53.92
CA CYS A 238 -34.02 -25.16 55.16
C CYS A 238 -34.34 -24.30 56.39
N ARG A 239 -33.92 -23.03 56.38
CA ARG A 239 -34.24 -22.06 57.43
C ARG A 239 -35.75 -21.92 57.63
N ARG A 240 -36.51 -21.78 56.54
CA ARG A 240 -37.99 -21.71 56.59
C ARG A 240 -38.59 -22.98 57.19
N LYS A 241 -38.11 -24.16 56.78
CA LYS A 241 -38.55 -25.46 57.34
C LYS A 241 -38.23 -25.56 58.83
N MET A 242 -37.03 -25.17 59.26
CA MET A 242 -36.64 -25.14 60.67
C MET A 242 -37.53 -24.21 61.47
N THR A 243 -37.77 -22.99 61.01
CA THR A 243 -38.68 -22.04 61.70
C THR A 243 -40.09 -22.61 61.83
N ALA A 244 -40.62 -23.25 60.78
CA ALA A 244 -41.92 -23.90 60.83
C ALA A 244 -41.94 -25.08 61.83
N ALA A 245 -40.90 -25.92 61.82
CA ALA A 245 -40.76 -27.04 62.75
C ALA A 245 -40.64 -26.57 64.21
N SER A 246 -39.83 -25.54 64.50
CA SER A 246 -39.72 -24.95 65.84
C SER A 246 -41.06 -24.39 66.32
N LYS A 247 -41.82 -23.73 65.45
CA LYS A 247 -43.16 -23.23 65.78
C LYS A 247 -44.13 -24.39 66.08
N LEU A 248 -44.06 -25.47 65.30
CA LEU A 248 -44.88 -26.67 65.52
C LEU A 248 -44.52 -27.34 66.85
N ILE A 249 -43.24 -27.52 67.16
CA ILE A 249 -42.76 -28.08 68.43
C ILE A 249 -43.24 -27.24 69.61
N GLY A 250 -43.14 -25.90 69.53
CA GLY A 250 -43.67 -25.01 70.56
C GLY A 250 -45.17 -25.23 70.77
N SER A 251 -45.96 -25.21 69.70
CA SER A 251 -47.41 -25.45 69.76
C SER A 251 -47.77 -26.83 70.29
N LEU A 252 -47.02 -27.88 69.93
CA LEU A 252 -47.25 -29.23 70.45
C LEU A 252 -46.88 -29.35 71.93
N GLY A 253 -45.84 -28.64 72.39
CA GLY A 253 -45.46 -28.61 73.80
C GLY A 253 -46.53 -27.96 74.68
N ASP A 254 -47.13 -26.88 74.20
CA ASP A 254 -48.28 -26.25 74.87
C ASP A 254 -49.48 -27.20 74.92
N GLU A 255 -49.77 -27.89 73.80
CA GLU A 255 -50.85 -28.86 73.71
C GLU A 255 -50.61 -30.10 74.58
N GLN A 256 -49.37 -30.58 74.68
CA GLN A 256 -48.96 -31.68 75.57
C GLN A 256 -49.20 -31.32 77.03
N THR A 257 -48.81 -30.11 77.44
CA THR A 257 -49.08 -29.60 78.80
C THR A 257 -50.57 -29.63 79.08
N ARG A 258 -51.37 -29.09 78.14
CA ARG A 258 -52.84 -29.08 78.25
C ARG A 258 -53.45 -30.47 78.34
N TRP A 259 -53.01 -31.42 77.50
CA TRP A 259 -53.50 -32.81 77.55
C TRP A 259 -53.11 -33.52 78.84
N THR A 260 -51.93 -33.21 79.39
CA THR A 260 -51.46 -33.78 80.67
C THR A 260 -52.33 -33.25 81.82
N GLU A 261 -52.57 -31.94 81.87
CA GLU A 261 -53.47 -31.32 82.85
C GLU A 261 -54.90 -31.86 82.74
N GLN A 262 -55.44 -31.97 81.53
CA GLN A 262 -56.77 -32.54 81.30
C GLN A 262 -56.86 -33.99 81.76
N SER A 263 -55.85 -34.82 81.46
CA SER A 263 -55.78 -36.21 81.91
C SER A 263 -55.76 -36.32 83.44
N GLN A 264 -55.01 -35.45 84.10
CA GLN A 264 -54.92 -35.41 85.56
C GLN A 264 -56.24 -34.97 86.20
N ALA A 265 -56.86 -33.90 85.68
CA ALA A 265 -58.20 -33.46 86.11
C ALA A 265 -59.27 -34.54 85.87
N PHE A 266 -59.15 -35.33 84.80
CA PHE A 266 -60.06 -36.45 84.55
C PHE A 266 -59.89 -37.57 85.59
N LYS A 267 -58.65 -37.90 85.98
CA LYS A 267 -58.37 -38.86 87.06
C LYS A 267 -58.95 -38.40 88.39
N GLU A 268 -58.72 -37.14 88.76
CA GLU A 268 -59.27 -36.54 89.99
C GLU A 268 -60.81 -36.58 90.00
N ASN A 269 -61.45 -36.29 88.88
CA ASN A 269 -62.91 -36.42 88.76
C ASN A 269 -63.37 -37.88 88.93
N VAL A 270 -62.70 -38.86 88.31
CA VAL A 270 -63.06 -40.27 88.47
C VAL A 270 -62.92 -40.73 89.93
N GLU A 271 -61.87 -40.31 90.64
CA GLU A 271 -61.71 -40.59 92.07
C GLU A 271 -62.78 -39.92 92.95
N TRP A 272 -63.35 -38.79 92.52
CA TRP A 272 -64.45 -38.12 93.24
C TRP A 272 -65.81 -38.84 93.09
N TYR A 273 -66.01 -39.56 91.99
CA TYR A 273 -67.25 -40.30 91.70
C TYR A 273 -67.27 -41.75 92.21
N VAL A 274 -66.17 -42.24 92.80
CA VAL A 274 -66.02 -43.57 93.40
C VAL A 274 -66.02 -43.47 94.93
#